data_AF-A0A3D8UL70-F1
#
_entry.id   AF-A0A3D8UL70-F1
#
_cell.length_a   1.000
_cell.length_b   1.000
_cell.length_c   1.000
_cell.angle_alpha   90.00
_cell.angle_beta   90.00
_cell.angle_gamma   90.00
#
_symmetry.space_group_name_H-M   'P 1'
#
loop_
_entity.id
_entity.type
_entity.pdbx_description
1 polymer ?
#
loop_
_entity_poly.entity_id
_entity_poly.type
_entity_poly.pdbx_seq_one_letter_code
_entity_poly.pdbx_strand_id
1 'polypeptide(L)'
;MGDFFSLLEKNDIGRAVIIQPSVYNFDNSATIEALKAKPSELRAIVVIEDTHDFEELKKWNEYGVRGVRVNLLFNSGINSAHVRKLATLIKPLGWHLQLLIDVSSYDDLYEEFKDIDVDIVFDHMGHFDIDKGVEQKGFQDMLRLLKENKAWVKLSGAYRVTNEAYAPYNDVIPFAQAIINANENQIVWASDWPHPSISVPTPRYNELVDLVDAYTNKEDIVKKIMEDNPERLYGFTN
;
A
#
# COMPACT_ATOMS: atom_id res chain seq x y z
N MET A 1 -6.58 2.26 -19.14
CA MET A 1 -7.07 3.46 -18.42
C MET A 1 -8.59 3.64 -18.48
N GLY A 2 -9.27 3.41 -19.62
CA GLY A 2 -10.74 3.58 -19.72
C GLY A 2 -11.55 2.78 -18.68
N ASP A 3 -11.24 1.49 -18.49
CA ASP A 3 -11.93 0.66 -17.50
C ASP A 3 -11.70 1.12 -16.06
N PHE A 4 -10.50 1.63 -15.77
CA PHE A 4 -10.16 2.19 -14.46
C PHE A 4 -10.98 3.45 -14.17
N PHE A 5 -11.08 4.39 -15.11
CA PHE A 5 -11.91 5.57 -14.92
C PHE A 5 -13.40 5.22 -14.81
N SER A 6 -13.85 4.23 -15.57
CA SER A 6 -15.23 3.71 -15.44
C SER A 6 -15.49 3.10 -14.06
N LEU A 7 -14.48 2.45 -13.44
CA LEU A 7 -14.58 1.95 -12.07
C LEU A 7 -14.73 3.11 -11.09
N LEU A 8 -13.91 4.17 -11.21
CA LEU A 8 -13.97 5.32 -10.33
C LEU A 8 -15.35 5.99 -10.39
N GLU A 9 -15.86 6.25 -11.59
CA GLU A 9 -17.17 6.89 -11.80
C GLU A 9 -18.32 6.05 -11.26
N LYS A 10 -18.32 4.73 -11.49
CA LYS A 10 -19.40 3.84 -11.03
C LYS A 10 -19.51 3.72 -9.51
N ASN A 11 -18.41 3.98 -8.80
CA ASN A 11 -18.33 3.82 -7.34
C ASN A 11 -18.11 5.15 -6.62
N ASP A 12 -18.31 6.29 -7.30
CA ASP A 12 -18.17 7.64 -6.75
C ASP A 12 -16.80 7.91 -6.09
N ILE A 13 -15.73 7.37 -6.69
CA ILE A 13 -14.37 7.51 -6.17
C ILE A 13 -13.76 8.79 -6.74
N GLY A 14 -13.73 9.86 -5.92
CA GLY A 14 -13.16 11.15 -6.32
C GLY A 14 -11.63 11.20 -6.41
N ARG A 15 -10.92 10.29 -5.72
CA ARG A 15 -9.44 10.27 -5.68
C ARG A 15 -8.90 8.86 -5.70
N ALA A 16 -7.80 8.64 -6.43
CA ALA A 16 -7.17 7.33 -6.53
C ALA A 16 -5.65 7.41 -6.62
N VAL A 17 -4.99 6.33 -6.20
CA VAL A 17 -3.54 6.15 -6.30
C VAL A 17 -3.24 5.02 -7.26
N ILE A 18 -2.53 5.32 -8.35
CA ILE A 18 -2.09 4.33 -9.33
C ILE A 18 -0.74 3.78 -8.89
N ILE A 19 -0.66 2.46 -8.74
CA ILE A 19 0.58 1.78 -8.43
C ILE A 19 1.11 1.16 -9.71
N GLN A 20 2.36 1.48 -10.05
CA GLN A 20 3.04 0.93 -11.22
C GLN A 20 2.99 -0.61 -11.21
N PRO A 21 2.38 -1.24 -12.23
CA PRO A 21 2.32 -2.70 -12.34
C PRO A 21 3.69 -3.29 -12.61
N SER A 22 4.03 -4.39 -11.94
CA SER A 22 5.35 -5.04 -12.08
C SER A 22 5.68 -5.49 -13.50
N VAL A 23 4.67 -5.76 -14.34
CA VAL A 23 4.88 -6.18 -15.74
C VAL A 23 5.54 -5.11 -16.62
N TYR A 24 5.44 -3.84 -16.23
CA TYR A 24 6.06 -2.72 -16.95
C TYR A 24 7.48 -2.39 -16.44
N ASN A 25 7.95 -3.09 -15.40
CA ASN A 25 9.24 -2.81 -14.76
C ASN A 25 9.39 -1.30 -14.47
N PHE A 26 10.47 -0.70 -14.97
CA PHE A 26 10.83 0.71 -14.77
C PHE A 26 10.15 1.68 -15.76
N ASP A 27 9.35 1.19 -16.72
CA ASP A 27 8.63 2.05 -17.66
C ASP A 27 7.34 2.61 -17.03
N ASN A 28 7.46 3.79 -16.43
CA ASN A 28 6.33 4.47 -15.78
C ASN A 28 5.50 5.34 -16.75
N SER A 29 5.75 5.30 -18.06
CA SER A 29 5.14 6.23 -19.02
C SER A 29 3.61 6.23 -18.98
N ALA A 30 2.97 5.06 -18.94
CA ALA A 30 1.52 4.93 -18.84
C ALA A 30 0.96 5.52 -17.53
N THR A 31 1.66 5.33 -16.42
CA THR A 31 1.31 5.89 -15.11
C THR A 31 1.42 7.42 -15.12
N ILE A 32 2.49 7.96 -15.71
CA ILE A 32 2.69 9.42 -15.83
C ILE A 32 1.65 10.05 -16.75
N GLU A 33 1.31 9.42 -17.88
CA GLU A 33 0.24 9.92 -18.77
C GLU A 33 -1.14 9.91 -18.08
N ALA A 34 -1.43 8.90 -17.26
CA ALA A 34 -2.64 8.88 -16.45
C ALA A 34 -2.72 10.06 -15.48
N LEU A 35 -1.62 10.36 -14.78
CA LEU A 35 -1.56 11.50 -13.86
C LEU A 35 -1.86 12.83 -14.54
N LYS A 36 -1.28 13.08 -15.72
CA LYS A 36 -1.50 14.31 -16.49
C LYS A 36 -2.96 14.49 -16.91
N ALA A 37 -3.70 13.40 -17.10
CA ALA A 37 -5.11 13.46 -17.48
C ALA A 37 -6.02 13.96 -16.34
N LYS A 38 -5.68 13.67 -15.08
CA LYS A 38 -6.49 14.03 -13.89
C LYS A 38 -5.61 14.41 -12.68
N PRO A 39 -4.84 15.51 -12.74
CA PRO A 39 -3.80 15.84 -11.76
C PRO A 39 -4.33 16.17 -10.35
N SER A 40 -5.59 16.60 -10.22
CA SER A 40 -6.23 16.82 -8.92
C SER A 40 -6.76 15.54 -8.27
N GLU A 41 -7.12 14.53 -9.07
CA GLU A 41 -7.78 13.29 -8.60
C GLU A 41 -6.80 12.13 -8.43
N LEU A 42 -5.66 12.16 -9.13
CA LEU A 42 -4.73 11.04 -9.17
C LEU A 42 -3.40 11.34 -8.49
N ARG A 43 -2.89 10.33 -7.79
CA ARG A 43 -1.49 10.22 -7.36
C ARG A 43 -0.92 8.91 -7.87
N ALA A 44 0.40 8.77 -7.84
CA ALA A 44 1.01 7.51 -8.23
C ALA A 44 2.22 7.12 -7.41
N ILE A 45 2.49 5.82 -7.46
CA ILE A 45 3.67 5.16 -6.93
C ILE A 45 4.37 4.48 -8.09
N VAL A 46 5.60 4.89 -8.36
CA VAL A 46 6.40 4.46 -9.52
C VAL A 46 7.38 3.35 -9.15
N VAL A 47 7.97 2.70 -10.14
CA VAL A 47 9.11 1.78 -9.94
C VAL A 47 10.31 2.37 -10.67
N ILE A 48 11.42 2.57 -9.96
CA ILE A 48 12.63 3.20 -10.51
C ILE A 48 13.88 2.40 -10.15
N GLU A 49 14.94 2.62 -10.91
CA GLU A 49 16.30 2.20 -10.52
C GLU A 49 16.88 3.14 -9.46
N ASP A 50 17.87 2.68 -8.68
CA ASP A 50 18.55 3.52 -7.68
C ASP A 50 19.48 4.58 -8.29
N THR A 51 19.64 4.57 -9.61
CA THR A 51 20.42 5.51 -10.43
C THR A 51 19.55 6.48 -11.23
N HIS A 52 18.23 6.50 -11.01
CA HIS A 52 17.30 7.33 -11.78
C HIS A 52 17.62 8.83 -11.63
N ASP A 53 17.41 9.60 -12.71
CA ASP A 53 17.71 11.04 -12.71
C ASP A 53 16.81 11.79 -11.74
N PHE A 54 17.42 12.44 -10.75
CA PHE A 54 16.70 13.18 -9.73
C PHE A 54 15.91 14.38 -10.29
N GLU A 55 16.38 15.01 -11.37
CA GLU A 55 15.62 16.11 -12.01
C GLU A 55 14.35 15.61 -12.70
N GLU A 56 14.36 14.37 -13.21
CA GLU A 56 13.15 13.73 -13.71
C GLU A 56 12.17 13.42 -12.57
N LEU A 57 12.65 12.93 -11.43
CA LEU A 57 11.81 12.68 -10.25
C LEU A 57 11.13 13.95 -9.74
N LYS A 58 11.79 15.10 -9.77
CA LYS A 58 11.15 16.39 -9.45
C LYS A 58 10.00 16.71 -10.40
N LYS A 59 10.15 16.46 -11.70
CA LYS A 59 9.05 16.66 -12.66
C LYS A 59 7.88 15.71 -12.36
N TRP A 60 8.18 14.46 -12.03
CA TRP A 60 7.16 13.47 -11.67
C TRP A 60 6.45 13.84 -10.37
N ASN A 61 7.14 14.48 -9.43
CA ASN A 61 6.51 15.04 -8.22
C ASN A 61 5.42 16.06 -8.57
N GLU A 62 5.69 16.96 -9.52
CA GLU A 62 4.72 17.94 -10.00
C GLU A 62 3.53 17.29 -10.72
N TYR A 63 3.73 16.14 -11.38
CA TYR A 63 2.63 15.37 -11.96
C TYR A 63 1.79 14.63 -10.93
N GLY A 64 2.27 14.43 -9.70
CA GLY A 64 1.52 13.77 -8.63
C GLY A 64 2.10 12.43 -8.17
N VAL A 65 3.35 12.09 -8.53
CA VAL A 65 4.04 10.93 -7.95
C VAL A 65 4.39 11.22 -6.48
N ARG A 66 4.21 10.22 -5.60
CA ARG A 66 4.39 10.37 -4.13
C ARG A 66 5.22 9.26 -3.49
N GLY A 67 5.74 8.33 -4.27
CA GLY A 67 6.47 7.22 -3.72
C GLY A 67 7.04 6.28 -4.78
N VAL A 68 7.88 5.37 -4.30
CA VAL A 68 8.48 4.30 -5.08
C VAL A 68 8.05 2.95 -4.51
N ARG A 69 7.73 2.00 -5.38
CA ARG A 69 7.39 0.64 -4.98
C ARG A 69 8.59 -0.29 -5.11
N VAL A 70 8.78 -1.13 -4.09
CA VAL A 70 9.69 -2.27 -4.10
C VAL A 70 8.89 -3.55 -3.85
N ASN A 71 8.96 -4.50 -4.79
CA ASN A 71 8.33 -5.81 -4.63
C ASN A 71 9.39 -6.84 -4.24
N LEU A 72 9.31 -7.35 -3.01
CA LEU A 72 10.21 -8.38 -2.46
C LEU A 72 9.46 -9.64 -2.04
N LEU A 73 8.21 -9.82 -2.46
CA LEU A 73 7.36 -10.93 -2.00
C LEU A 73 8.01 -12.32 -2.22
N PHE A 74 8.80 -12.46 -3.28
CA PHE A 74 9.51 -13.71 -3.62
C PHE A 74 11.02 -13.62 -3.39
N ASN A 75 11.51 -12.53 -2.79
CA ASN A 75 12.93 -12.24 -2.58
C ASN A 75 13.20 -11.94 -1.10
N SER A 76 13.13 -12.98 -0.25
CA SER A 76 13.42 -12.86 1.18
C SER A 76 14.90 -12.48 1.41
N GLY A 77 15.14 -11.34 2.06
CA GLY A 77 16.38 -11.08 2.83
C GLY A 77 17.56 -10.36 2.17
N ILE A 78 17.55 -10.04 0.86
CA ILE A 78 18.78 -9.55 0.17
C ILE A 78 18.72 -8.08 -0.29
N ASN A 79 17.62 -7.34 -0.07
CA ASN A 79 17.46 -6.01 -0.68
C ASN A 79 17.51 -4.79 0.26
N SER A 80 17.95 -4.96 1.50
CA SER A 80 18.10 -3.88 2.49
C SER A 80 18.88 -2.67 1.95
N ALA A 81 20.01 -2.94 1.29
CA ALA A 81 20.87 -1.92 0.70
C ALA A 81 20.16 -1.15 -0.42
N HIS A 82 19.42 -1.84 -1.28
CA HIS A 82 18.67 -1.20 -2.36
C HIS A 82 17.51 -0.35 -1.82
N VAL A 83 16.75 -0.87 -0.86
CA VAL A 83 15.67 -0.13 -0.19
C VAL A 83 16.24 1.15 0.45
N ARG A 84 17.37 1.08 1.15
CA ARG A 84 18.02 2.24 1.78
C ARG A 84 18.53 3.27 0.77
N LYS A 85 19.04 2.82 -0.37
CA LYS A 85 19.44 3.72 -1.47
C LYS A 85 18.24 4.45 -2.06
N LEU A 86 17.16 3.73 -2.35
CA LEU A 86 15.92 4.34 -2.83
C LEU A 86 15.34 5.32 -1.80
N ALA A 87 15.31 4.96 -0.52
CA ALA A 87 14.92 5.86 0.57
C ALA A 87 15.70 7.17 0.53
N THR A 88 17.03 7.07 0.41
CA THR A 88 17.92 8.23 0.35
C THR A 88 17.65 9.10 -0.86
N LEU A 89 17.44 8.49 -2.04
CA LEU A 89 17.15 9.19 -3.28
C LEU A 89 15.84 9.98 -3.23
N ILE A 90 14.78 9.38 -2.64
CA ILE A 90 13.44 9.98 -2.66
C ILE A 90 13.15 10.89 -1.45
N LYS A 91 13.96 10.81 -0.38
CA LYS A 91 13.80 11.61 0.85
C LYS A 91 13.60 13.11 0.58
N PRO A 92 14.37 13.78 -0.30
CA PRO A 92 14.20 15.22 -0.52
C PRO A 92 12.89 15.60 -1.21
N LEU A 93 12.17 14.64 -1.79
CA LEU A 93 10.86 14.84 -2.43
C LEU A 93 9.70 14.66 -1.43
N GLY A 94 9.98 14.21 -0.20
CA GLY A 94 8.93 13.86 0.77
C GLY A 94 8.12 12.62 0.36
N TRP A 95 8.68 11.78 -0.50
CA TRP A 95 8.06 10.55 -0.99
C TRP A 95 8.23 9.40 0.00
N HIS A 96 7.33 8.42 -0.07
CA HIS A 96 7.41 7.19 0.73
C HIS A 96 7.89 5.98 -0.07
N LEU A 97 8.37 4.97 0.65
CA LEU A 97 8.66 3.64 0.11
C LEU A 97 7.48 2.72 0.32
N GLN A 98 6.93 2.19 -0.76
CA GLN A 98 5.87 1.18 -0.71
C GLN A 98 6.47 -0.21 -0.88
N LEU A 99 6.22 -1.10 0.07
CA LEU A 99 6.80 -2.43 0.13
C LEU A 99 5.71 -3.49 -0.05
N LEU A 100 5.87 -4.33 -1.06
CA LEU A 100 5.15 -5.60 -1.17
C LEU A 100 6.08 -6.72 -0.70
N ILE A 101 5.83 -7.23 0.50
CA ILE A 101 6.63 -8.25 1.19
C ILE A 101 5.72 -9.24 1.90
N ASP A 102 6.25 -10.40 2.27
CA ASP A 102 5.65 -11.30 3.27
C ASP A 102 6.36 -11.06 4.60
N VAL A 103 5.69 -10.41 5.56
CA VAL A 103 6.26 -10.11 6.87
C VAL A 103 6.63 -11.37 7.65
N SER A 104 5.96 -12.50 7.40
CA SER A 104 6.22 -13.78 8.07
C SER A 104 7.57 -14.40 7.68
N SER A 105 8.17 -13.93 6.58
CA SER A 105 9.46 -14.39 6.08
C SER A 105 10.68 -13.71 6.70
N TYR A 106 10.46 -12.72 7.59
CA TYR A 106 11.54 -11.94 8.21
C TYR A 106 11.80 -12.43 9.65
N ASP A 107 13.06 -12.73 9.95
CA ASP A 107 13.50 -13.04 11.32
C ASP A 107 13.42 -11.82 12.24
N ASP A 108 13.80 -10.64 11.75
CA ASP A 108 13.71 -9.36 12.48
C ASP A 108 13.33 -8.21 11.55
N LEU A 109 12.03 -8.10 11.26
CA LEU A 109 11.49 -7.07 10.39
C LEU A 109 11.69 -5.66 10.97
N TYR A 110 11.61 -5.53 12.30
CA TYR A 110 11.75 -4.24 12.96
C TYR A 110 13.17 -3.70 12.77
N GLU A 111 14.20 -4.49 13.07
CA GLU A 111 15.60 -4.06 12.91
C GLU A 111 15.95 -3.71 11.46
N GLU A 112 15.37 -4.43 10.50
CA GLU A 112 15.56 -4.18 9.08
C GLU A 112 15.08 -2.78 8.65
N PHE A 113 13.93 -2.33 9.17
CA PHE A 113 13.22 -1.16 8.67
C PHE A 113 13.19 0.06 9.61
N LYS A 114 13.52 -0.09 10.90
CA LYS A 114 13.39 0.97 11.92
C LYS A 114 14.21 2.25 11.66
N ASP A 115 15.26 2.16 10.85
CA ASP A 115 16.22 3.25 10.57
C ASP A 115 16.09 3.76 9.12
N ILE A 116 14.96 3.50 8.46
CA ILE A 116 14.65 4.11 7.17
C ILE A 116 14.08 5.51 7.41
N ASP A 117 14.71 6.49 6.75
CA ASP A 117 14.48 7.92 6.95
C ASP A 117 13.33 8.51 6.11
N VAL A 118 12.45 7.66 5.59
CA VAL A 118 11.23 8.02 4.87
C VAL A 118 10.09 7.13 5.35
N ASP A 119 8.85 7.56 5.15
CA ASP A 119 7.69 6.73 5.45
C ASP A 119 7.75 5.41 4.67
N ILE A 120 7.44 4.31 5.36
CA ILE A 120 7.25 2.99 4.76
C ILE A 120 5.75 2.72 4.66
N VAL A 121 5.28 2.15 3.55
CA VAL A 121 3.91 1.69 3.37
C VAL A 121 3.92 0.20 3.05
N PHE A 122 3.41 -0.63 3.96
CA PHE A 122 3.25 -2.06 3.70
C PHE A 122 1.98 -2.32 2.88
N ASP A 123 2.14 -2.93 1.71
CA ASP A 123 1.03 -3.38 0.87
C ASP A 123 0.32 -4.58 1.51
N HIS A 124 -0.99 -4.70 1.28
CA HIS A 124 -1.81 -5.88 1.60
C HIS A 124 -1.63 -6.42 3.02
N MET A 125 -1.66 -5.53 4.01
CA MET A 125 -1.48 -5.87 5.42
C MET A 125 -0.16 -6.58 5.75
N GLY A 126 0.83 -6.51 4.87
CA GLY A 126 2.12 -7.20 5.02
C GLY A 126 2.13 -8.65 4.52
N HIS A 127 1.09 -9.12 3.82
CA HIS A 127 1.00 -10.47 3.23
C HIS A 127 1.36 -11.61 4.20
N PHE A 128 0.98 -11.45 5.46
CA PHE A 128 1.28 -12.38 6.56
C PHE A 128 0.79 -13.81 6.29
N ASP A 129 1.32 -14.76 7.05
CA ASP A 129 0.85 -16.14 7.05
C ASP A 129 -0.40 -16.25 7.94
N ILE A 130 -1.55 -16.52 7.34
CA ILE A 130 -2.85 -16.61 8.03
C ILE A 130 -2.86 -17.71 9.10
N ASP A 131 -2.16 -18.83 8.85
CA ASP A 131 -2.17 -20.02 9.71
C ASP A 131 -1.31 -19.82 10.97
N LYS A 132 -0.34 -18.89 10.94
CA LYS A 132 0.50 -18.55 12.09
C LYS A 132 -0.19 -17.58 13.07
N GLY A 133 -1.34 -17.02 12.70
CA GLY A 133 -2.10 -16.09 13.54
C GLY A 133 -1.41 -14.74 13.77
N VAL A 134 -2.08 -13.88 14.54
CA VAL A 134 -1.63 -12.49 14.77
C VAL A 134 -0.35 -12.38 15.61
N GLU A 135 0.00 -13.40 16.40
CA GLU A 135 1.19 -13.37 17.26
C GLU A 135 2.50 -13.70 16.53
N GLN A 136 2.44 -13.95 15.22
CA GLN A 136 3.64 -14.22 14.45
C GLN A 136 4.61 -13.02 14.49
N LYS A 137 5.90 -13.32 14.70
CA LYS A 137 6.92 -12.32 15.00
C LYS A 137 6.97 -11.18 13.99
N GLY A 138 7.04 -11.49 12.69
CA GLY A 138 7.13 -10.47 11.64
C GLY A 138 5.91 -9.54 11.59
N PHE A 139 4.71 -10.07 11.84
CA PHE A 139 3.51 -9.23 11.93
C PHE A 139 3.55 -8.32 13.17
N GLN A 140 3.96 -8.84 14.33
CA GLN A 140 4.14 -8.04 15.54
C GLN A 140 5.22 -6.95 15.38
N ASP A 141 6.31 -7.25 14.67
CA ASP A 141 7.33 -6.27 14.32
C ASP A 141 6.77 -5.16 13.40
N MET A 142 5.91 -5.51 12.45
CA MET A 142 5.19 -4.53 11.60
C MET A 142 4.27 -3.65 12.45
N LEU A 143 3.48 -4.24 13.36
CA LEU A 143 2.63 -3.47 14.28
C LEU A 143 3.45 -2.52 15.16
N ARG A 144 4.65 -2.93 15.57
CA ARG A 144 5.57 -2.07 16.33
C ARG A 144 6.03 -0.87 15.49
N LEU A 145 6.47 -1.08 14.25
CA LEU A 145 6.84 0.02 13.34
C LEU A 145 5.67 1.00 13.14
N LEU A 146 4.46 0.45 12.96
CA LEU A 146 3.23 1.22 12.80
C LEU A 146 2.90 2.07 14.05
N LYS A 147 3.01 1.47 15.25
CA LYS A 147 2.79 2.14 16.55
C LYS A 147 3.80 3.25 16.82
N GLU A 148 5.04 3.09 16.35
CA GLU A 148 6.10 4.09 16.47
C GLU A 148 6.02 5.18 15.38
N ASN A 149 4.97 5.18 14.54
CA ASN A 149 4.79 6.08 13.39
C ASN A 149 5.92 5.98 12.35
N LYS A 150 6.59 4.83 12.26
CA LYS A 150 7.64 4.57 11.27
C LYS A 150 7.11 3.93 9.98
N ALA A 151 5.87 3.47 10.01
CA ALA A 151 5.22 2.83 8.88
C ALA A 151 3.74 3.19 8.79
N TRP A 152 3.20 2.89 7.63
CA TRP A 152 1.80 2.87 7.25
C TRP A 152 1.44 1.46 6.77
N VAL A 153 0.16 1.12 6.82
CA VAL A 153 -0.34 -0.16 6.31
C VAL A 153 -1.55 0.06 5.41
N LYS A 154 -1.60 -0.67 4.30
CA LYS A 154 -2.78 -0.74 3.45
C LYS A 154 -3.70 -1.88 3.87
N LEU A 155 -4.92 -1.57 4.31
CA LEU A 155 -6.00 -2.56 4.43
C LEU A 155 -6.51 -2.91 3.04
N SER A 156 -5.89 -3.90 2.42
CA SER A 156 -6.17 -4.34 1.06
C SER A 156 -5.79 -5.81 0.90
N GLY A 157 -6.25 -6.46 -0.16
CA GLY A 157 -5.75 -7.79 -0.53
C GLY A 157 -6.05 -8.90 0.47
N ALA A 158 -7.14 -8.82 1.24
CA ALA A 158 -7.57 -9.91 2.15
C ALA A 158 -7.68 -11.27 1.42
N TYR A 159 -8.23 -11.24 0.20
CA TYR A 159 -8.32 -12.39 -0.72
C TYR A 159 -6.96 -12.97 -1.16
N ARG A 160 -5.84 -12.33 -0.83
CA ARG A 160 -4.49 -12.83 -1.12
C ARG A 160 -3.89 -13.66 0.01
N VAL A 161 -4.45 -13.59 1.22
CA VAL A 161 -3.91 -14.23 2.43
C VAL A 161 -4.92 -15.15 3.12
N THR A 162 -6.21 -14.94 2.89
CA THR A 162 -7.30 -15.75 3.47
C THR A 162 -7.24 -17.22 3.03
N ASN A 163 -7.76 -18.10 3.89
CA ASN A 163 -8.10 -19.48 3.58
C ASN A 163 -9.55 -19.64 3.08
N GLU A 164 -10.37 -18.58 3.14
CA GLU A 164 -11.76 -18.59 2.67
C GLU A 164 -11.85 -18.34 1.15
N ALA A 165 -12.77 -19.06 0.49
CA ALA A 165 -12.96 -18.91 -0.96
C ALA A 165 -13.71 -17.63 -1.35
N TYR A 166 -14.48 -17.02 -0.45
CA TYR A 166 -15.35 -15.88 -0.75
C TYR A 166 -15.34 -14.88 0.41
N ALA A 167 -15.61 -13.61 0.08
CA ALA A 167 -15.84 -12.57 1.08
C ALA A 167 -16.96 -12.99 2.05
N PRO A 168 -16.87 -12.62 3.35
CA PRO A 168 -16.05 -11.54 3.89
C PRO A 168 -14.70 -11.96 4.50
N TYR A 169 -14.13 -13.11 4.18
CA TYR A 169 -12.77 -13.50 4.61
C TYR A 169 -12.57 -13.30 6.12
N ASN A 170 -13.44 -13.93 6.93
CA ASN A 170 -13.55 -13.62 8.36
C ASN A 170 -12.25 -13.91 9.12
N ASP A 171 -11.45 -14.84 8.62
CA ASP A 171 -10.13 -15.18 9.13
C ASP A 171 -9.13 -14.01 9.09
N VAL A 172 -9.32 -13.03 8.20
CA VAL A 172 -8.45 -11.84 8.08
C VAL A 172 -8.84 -10.73 9.07
N ILE A 173 -10.09 -10.71 9.56
CA ILE A 173 -10.62 -9.65 10.43
C ILE A 173 -9.73 -9.41 11.68
N PRO A 174 -9.26 -10.43 12.42
CA PRO A 174 -8.40 -10.23 13.59
C PRO A 174 -7.08 -9.49 13.26
N PHE A 175 -6.52 -9.72 12.08
CA PHE A 175 -5.30 -9.03 11.63
C PHE A 175 -5.56 -7.56 11.32
N ALA A 176 -6.64 -7.28 10.58
CA ALA A 176 -7.04 -5.91 10.29
C ALA A 176 -7.33 -5.12 11.59
N GLN A 177 -8.02 -5.75 12.55
CA GLN A 177 -8.26 -5.17 13.87
C GLN A 177 -6.97 -4.89 14.64
N ALA A 178 -5.99 -5.80 14.62
CA ALA A 178 -4.70 -5.58 15.25
C ALA A 178 -3.95 -4.39 14.63
N ILE A 179 -4.00 -4.23 13.30
CA ILE A 179 -3.41 -3.09 12.58
C ILE A 179 -4.09 -1.77 12.99
N ILE A 180 -5.43 -1.74 13.00
CA ILE A 180 -6.23 -0.58 13.42
C ILE A 180 -5.91 -0.18 14.87
N ASN A 181 -5.87 -1.16 15.77
CA ASN A 181 -5.55 -0.93 17.17
C ASN A 181 -4.11 -0.44 17.40
N ALA A 182 -3.17 -0.81 16.52
CA ALA A 182 -1.79 -0.36 16.63
C ALA A 182 -1.65 1.13 16.28
N ASN A 183 -2.28 1.60 15.19
CA ASN A 183 -2.33 3.03 14.85
C ASN A 183 -3.36 3.34 13.74
N GLU A 184 -4.60 3.67 14.10
CA GLU A 184 -5.67 4.03 13.16
C GLU A 184 -5.36 5.24 12.25
N ASN A 185 -4.40 6.09 12.62
CA ASN A 185 -4.04 7.26 11.82
C ASN A 185 -3.04 6.91 10.70
N GLN A 186 -2.37 5.76 10.74
CA GLN A 186 -1.35 5.35 9.76
C GLN A 186 -1.87 4.26 8.81
N ILE A 187 -3.16 4.30 8.49
CA ILE A 187 -3.82 3.26 7.71
C ILE A 187 -4.53 3.87 6.52
N VAL A 188 -4.40 3.24 5.35
CA VAL A 188 -5.17 3.58 4.16
C VAL A 188 -5.83 2.31 3.60
N TRP A 189 -6.89 2.48 2.81
CA TRP A 189 -7.50 1.37 2.08
C TRP A 189 -7.06 1.35 0.61
N ALA A 190 -7.08 0.16 0.00
CA ALA A 190 -6.92 0.02 -1.44
C ALA A 190 -7.73 -1.18 -1.98
N SER A 191 -8.31 -1.01 -3.16
CA SER A 191 -9.06 -2.09 -3.84
C SER A 191 -8.15 -3.17 -4.40
N ASP A 192 -6.92 -2.83 -4.75
CA ASP A 192 -5.99 -3.69 -5.49
C ASP A 192 -6.56 -4.18 -6.85
N TRP A 193 -7.47 -3.39 -7.43
CA TRP A 193 -7.93 -3.57 -8.81
C TRP A 193 -6.74 -3.49 -9.78
N PRO A 194 -6.65 -4.34 -10.84
CA PRO A 194 -7.68 -5.25 -11.34
C PRO A 194 -7.60 -6.69 -10.78
N HIS A 195 -7.05 -6.88 -9.57
CA HIS A 195 -6.94 -8.16 -8.88
C HIS A 195 -6.13 -9.23 -9.67
N PRO A 196 -4.91 -8.91 -10.15
CA PRO A 196 -4.12 -9.87 -10.89
C PRO A 196 -3.65 -11.02 -10.00
N SER A 197 -3.56 -12.22 -10.60
CA SER A 197 -2.93 -13.41 -10.03
C SER A 197 -3.48 -13.80 -8.65
N ILE A 198 -4.80 -13.97 -8.55
CA ILE A 198 -5.48 -14.40 -7.32
C ILE A 198 -5.86 -15.89 -7.39
N SER A 199 -5.91 -16.55 -6.23
CA SER A 199 -6.25 -17.97 -6.05
C SER A 199 -7.72 -18.21 -5.75
N VAL A 200 -8.48 -17.15 -5.49
CA VAL A 200 -9.92 -17.17 -5.19
C VAL A 200 -10.71 -16.43 -6.28
N PRO A 201 -12.03 -16.65 -6.38
CA PRO A 201 -12.91 -15.83 -7.21
C PRO A 201 -12.72 -14.33 -6.97
N THR A 202 -12.74 -13.54 -8.05
CA THR A 202 -12.56 -12.09 -7.95
C THR A 202 -13.68 -11.47 -7.10
N PRO A 203 -13.36 -10.81 -5.98
CA PRO A 203 -14.36 -10.13 -5.17
C PRO A 203 -14.94 -8.93 -5.91
N ARG A 204 -16.19 -8.62 -5.60
CA ARG A 204 -16.83 -7.40 -6.08
C ARG A 204 -16.29 -6.20 -5.32
N TYR A 205 -16.29 -5.03 -5.96
CA TYR A 205 -15.80 -3.79 -5.33
C TYR A 205 -16.52 -3.48 -4.01
N ASN A 206 -17.85 -3.62 -3.97
CA ASN A 206 -18.63 -3.36 -2.76
C ASN A 206 -18.28 -4.32 -1.62
N GLU A 207 -17.99 -5.60 -1.92
CA GLU A 207 -17.55 -6.56 -0.91
C GLU A 207 -16.22 -6.13 -0.26
N LEU A 208 -15.31 -5.52 -1.03
CA LEU A 208 -14.05 -5.00 -0.50
C LEU A 208 -14.20 -3.73 0.35
N VAL A 209 -15.25 -2.93 0.08
CA VAL A 209 -15.59 -1.75 0.89
C VAL A 209 -16.27 -2.20 2.19
N ASP A 210 -17.23 -3.12 2.10
CA ASP A 210 -17.95 -3.67 3.26
C ASP A 210 -17.00 -4.32 4.30
N LEU A 211 -15.84 -4.84 3.85
CA LEU A 211 -14.79 -5.33 4.74
C LEU A 211 -14.22 -4.26 5.67
N VAL A 212 -14.08 -3.02 5.20
CA VAL A 212 -13.52 -1.93 6.02
C VAL A 212 -14.42 -1.67 7.21
N ASP A 213 -15.74 -1.63 6.98
CA ASP A 213 -16.74 -1.50 8.04
C ASP A 213 -16.65 -2.69 9.00
N ALA A 214 -16.55 -3.92 8.49
CA ALA A 214 -16.42 -5.12 9.31
C ALA A 214 -15.17 -5.13 10.21
N TYR A 215 -14.08 -4.51 9.78
CA TYR A 215 -12.84 -4.45 10.56
C TYR A 215 -12.93 -3.57 11.81
N THR A 216 -13.73 -2.49 11.79
CA THR A 216 -13.77 -1.52 12.90
C THR A 216 -15.13 -1.38 13.55
N ASN A 217 -16.22 -1.45 12.77
CA ASN A 217 -17.59 -1.08 13.18
C ASN A 217 -17.68 0.33 13.80
N LYS A 218 -16.79 1.25 13.40
CA LYS A 218 -16.77 2.64 13.86
C LYS A 218 -16.59 3.60 12.68
N GLU A 219 -17.61 4.42 12.44
CA GLU A 219 -17.67 5.34 11.30
C GLU A 219 -16.50 6.35 11.27
N ASP A 220 -16.04 6.81 12.44
CA ASP A 220 -14.93 7.76 12.55
C ASP A 220 -13.60 7.14 12.08
N ILE A 221 -13.36 5.86 12.39
CA ILE A 221 -12.18 5.13 11.89
C ILE A 221 -12.30 4.84 10.40
N VAL A 222 -13.49 4.48 9.90
CA VAL A 222 -13.72 4.30 8.45
C VAL A 222 -13.40 5.58 7.70
N LYS A 223 -13.89 6.73 8.18
CA LYS A 223 -13.58 8.03 7.59
C LYS A 223 -12.08 8.31 7.56
N LYS A 224 -11.35 8.03 8.65
CA LYS A 224 -9.88 8.18 8.66
C LYS A 224 -9.23 7.34 7.57
N ILE A 225 -9.58 6.07 7.47
CA ILE A 225 -8.96 5.11 6.53
C ILE A 225 -9.25 5.48 5.07
N MET A 226 -10.48 5.92 4.78
CA MET A 226 -10.97 6.16 3.42
C MET A 226 -10.71 7.60 2.93
N GLU A 227 -10.59 8.57 3.83
CA GLU A 227 -10.51 10.01 3.50
C GLU A 227 -9.29 10.70 4.13
N ASP A 228 -9.26 10.84 5.46
CA ASP A 228 -8.33 11.75 6.14
C ASP A 228 -6.85 11.27 6.04
N ASN A 229 -6.62 9.98 6.20
CA ASN A 229 -5.30 9.37 6.13
C ASN A 229 -4.71 9.39 4.71
N PRO A 230 -5.42 8.98 3.63
CA PRO A 230 -4.89 9.08 2.28
C PRO A 230 -4.68 10.53 1.83
N GLU A 231 -5.46 11.50 2.31
CA GLU A 231 -5.18 12.93 2.09
C GLU A 231 -3.80 13.31 2.60
N ARG A 232 -3.48 12.92 3.84
CA ARG A 232 -2.18 13.20 4.46
C ARG A 232 -1.03 12.45 3.80
N LEU A 233 -1.18 11.16 3.53
CA LEU A 233 -0.12 10.33 2.98
C LEU A 233 0.23 10.72 1.53
N TYR A 234 -0.77 11.01 0.71
CA TYR A 234 -0.57 11.25 -0.72
C TYR A 234 -0.61 12.75 -1.12
N GLY A 235 -0.85 13.64 -0.15
CA GLY A 235 -0.90 15.08 -0.38
C GLY A 235 -2.00 15.44 -1.39
N PHE A 236 -3.21 14.93 -1.17
CA PHE A 236 -4.38 15.44 -1.85
C PHE A 236 -4.79 16.76 -1.19
N THR A 237 -4.90 17.82 -1.97
CA THR A 237 -5.38 19.12 -1.48
C THR A 237 -6.88 19.19 -1.67
N ASN A 238 -7.60 19.66 -0.64
CA ASN A 238 -9.02 20.00 -0.74
C ASN A 238 -9.26 21.22 -1.63
#